data_AF-A0A060CMQ4-F1
#
_entry.id   AF-A0A060CMQ4-F1
#
_cell.length_a   1.000
_cell.length_b   1.000
_cell.length_c   1.000
_cell.angle_alpha   90.00
_cell.angle_beta   90.00
_cell.angle_gamma   90.00
#
_symmetry.space_group_name_H-M   'P 1'
#
loop_
_entity.id
_entity.type
_entity.pdbx_description
1 polymer ?
#
loop_
_entity_poly.entity_id
_entity_poly.type
_entity_poly.pdbx_seq_one_letter_code
_entity_poly.pdbx_strand_id
1 'polypeptide(L)' 'FVKLLEQVGVRTTASVARSLGLSSVPDDLTGREGSLTLGAYEASPLEMSAAFATFASGGTYCAPHAITESPGREG' A
#
# COMPACT_ATOMS: atom_id res chain seq x y z
N PHE A 1 -1.88 18.38 3.99
CA PHE A 1 -2.06 17.13 3.23
C PHE A 1 -3.16 17.21 2.19
N VAL A 2 -4.38 17.65 2.52
CA VAL A 2 -5.48 17.80 1.54
C VAL A 2 -5.11 18.66 0.32
N LYS A 3 -4.42 19.79 0.50
CA LYS A 3 -3.96 20.62 -0.64
C LYS A 3 -3.07 19.88 -1.65
N LEU A 4 -2.23 18.95 -1.18
CA LEU A 4 -1.41 18.11 -2.06
C LEU A 4 -2.26 17.07 -2.78
N LEU A 5 -3.24 16.50 -2.08
CA LEU A 5 -4.22 15.57 -2.66
C LEU A 5 -5.05 16.25 -3.76
N GLU A 6 -5.42 17.51 -3.58
CA GLU A 6 -6.13 18.29 -4.61
C GLU A 6 -5.27 18.52 -5.86
N GLN A 7 -3.96 18.70 -5.69
CA GLN A 7 -3.02 18.87 -6.80
C GLN A 7 -2.71 17.57 -7.55
N VAL A 8 -2.56 16.45 -6.83
CA VAL A 8 -2.20 15.13 -7.40
C VAL A 8 -3.43 14.35 -7.87
N GLY A 9 -4.55 14.53 -7.18
CA GLY A 9 -5.81 13.80 -7.37
C GLY A 9 -5.96 12.58 -6.47
N VAL A 10 -7.15 12.43 -5.88
CA VAL A 10 -7.49 11.34 -4.95
C VAL A 10 -7.26 9.96 -5.58
N ARG A 11 -7.70 9.75 -6.82
CA ARG A 11 -7.57 8.45 -7.52
C ARG A 11 -6.12 8.08 -7.76
N THR A 12 -5.29 9.05 -8.16
CA THR A 12 -3.85 8.86 -8.35
C THR A 12 -3.18 8.46 -7.04
N THR A 13 -3.46 9.19 -5.96
CA THR A 13 -2.91 8.88 -4.63
C THR A 13 -3.37 7.50 -4.14
N ALA A 14 -4.63 7.14 -4.37
CA ALA A 14 -5.16 5.84 -3.99
C ALA A 14 -4.52 4.69 -4.80
N SER A 15 -4.26 4.90 -6.09
CA SER A 15 -3.54 3.93 -6.93
C SER A 15 -2.11 3.70 -6.42
N VAL A 16 -1.40 4.77 -6.03
CA VAL A 16 -0.07 4.65 -5.41
C VAL A 16 -0.15 3.89 -4.08
N ALA A 17 -1.11 4.23 -3.22
CA ALA A 17 -1.33 3.52 -1.95
C ALA A 17 -1.52 1.99 -2.16
N ARG A 18 -2.31 1.59 -3.16
CA ARG A 18 -2.47 0.16 -3.53
C ARG A 18 -1.20 -0.46 -4.06
N SER A 19 -0.44 0.26 -4.88
CA SER A 19 0.85 -0.24 -5.41
C SER A 19 1.87 -0.51 -4.30
N LEU A 20 1.71 0.11 -3.14
CA LEU A 20 2.51 -0.14 -1.93
C LEU A 20 1.97 -1.29 -1.07
N GLY A 21 0.88 -1.94 -1.48
CA GLY A 21 0.26 -3.07 -0.77
C GLY A 21 -0.86 -2.67 0.20
N LEU A 22 -1.34 -1.42 0.21
CA LEU A 22 -2.46 -1.01 1.06
C LEU A 22 -3.80 -1.44 0.43
N SER A 23 -4.25 -2.65 0.77
CA SER A 23 -5.39 -3.30 0.11
C SER A 23 -6.76 -2.71 0.49
N SER A 24 -6.89 -2.12 1.68
CA SER A 24 -8.15 -1.53 2.17
C SER A 24 -8.59 -0.25 1.45
N VAL A 25 -7.74 0.34 0.61
CA VAL A 25 -8.08 1.58 -0.11
C VAL A 25 -8.98 1.20 -1.31
N PRO A 26 -10.21 1.70 -1.44
CA PRO A 26 -11.21 1.21 -2.42
C PRO A 26 -11.01 1.77 -3.84
N ASP A 27 -11.13 0.95 -4.88
CA ASP A 27 -10.88 1.36 -6.28
C ASP A 27 -11.90 2.35 -6.86
N ASP A 28 -13.11 2.40 -6.30
CA ASP A 28 -14.26 3.16 -6.80
C ASP A 28 -14.41 4.57 -6.20
N LEU A 29 -13.28 5.24 -5.90
CA LEU A 29 -13.28 6.59 -5.33
C LEU A 29 -13.88 7.63 -6.29
N THR A 30 -14.72 8.53 -5.78
CA THR A 30 -15.36 9.60 -6.58
C THR A 30 -14.41 10.75 -6.90
N GLY A 31 -13.25 10.82 -6.24
CA GLY A 31 -12.26 11.88 -6.45
C GLY A 31 -12.37 13.01 -5.42
N ARG A 32 -13.24 12.85 -4.41
CA ARG A 32 -13.57 13.89 -3.41
C ARG A 32 -13.23 13.49 -1.98
N GLU A 33 -12.67 12.29 -1.81
CA GLU A 33 -12.36 11.69 -0.52
C GLU A 33 -11.10 12.31 0.10
N GLY A 34 -11.20 13.56 0.55
CA GLY A 34 -10.11 14.28 1.23
C GLY A 34 -9.57 13.55 2.47
N SER A 35 -10.42 12.74 3.10
CA SER A 35 -10.11 11.88 4.23
C SER A 35 -9.07 10.80 3.92
N LEU A 36 -8.82 10.48 2.64
CA LEU A 36 -7.75 9.56 2.24
C LEU A 36 -6.38 9.99 2.81
N THR A 37 -6.11 11.30 2.85
CA THR A 37 -4.86 11.83 3.44
C THR A 37 -4.81 11.83 4.96
N LEU A 38 -5.91 11.56 5.62
CA LEU A 38 -6.01 11.54 7.09
C LEU A 38 -5.88 10.10 7.65
N GLY A 39 -5.62 9.11 6.79
CA GLY A 39 -5.53 7.71 7.21
C GLY A 39 -6.89 7.10 7.55
N ALA A 40 -7.96 7.51 6.86
CA ALA A 40 -9.31 7.00 7.10
C ALA A 40 -9.53 5.52 6.72
N TYR A 41 -8.55 4.89 6.07
CA TYR A 41 -8.58 3.49 5.68
C TYR A 41 -7.59 2.71 6.54
N GLU A 42 -8.04 1.60 7.10
CA GLU A 42 -7.23 0.74 7.96
C GLU A 42 -6.15 0.02 7.17
N ALA A 43 -4.99 -0.19 7.80
CA ALA A 43 -3.90 -0.98 7.27
C ALA A 43 -3.32 -1.84 8.37
N SER A 44 -3.04 -3.11 8.06
CA SER A 44 -2.35 -3.99 9.01
C SER A 44 -0.88 -3.56 9.20
N PRO A 45 -0.26 -3.88 10.35
CA PRO A 45 1.17 -3.66 10.54
C PRO A 45 2.04 -4.32 9.46
N LEU A 46 1.60 -5.46 8.91
CA LEU A 46 2.28 -6.14 7.82
C LEU A 46 2.25 -5.32 6.52
N GLU A 47 1.08 -4.81 6.12
CA GLU A 47 0.96 -3.95 4.94
C GLU A 47 1.74 -2.65 5.10
N MET A 48 1.67 -2.03 6.28
CA MET A 48 2.46 -0.82 6.57
C MET A 48 3.96 -1.10 6.49
N SER A 49 4.44 -2.22 7.03
CA SER A 49 5.85 -2.60 6.93
C SER A 49 6.30 -2.83 5.48
N ALA A 50 5.46 -3.47 4.65
CA ALA A 50 5.75 -3.69 3.23
C ALA A 50 5.77 -2.36 2.43
N ALA A 51 4.85 -1.44 2.74
CA ALA A 51 4.84 -0.11 2.15
C ALA A 51 6.12 0.67 2.47
N PHE A 52 6.58 0.65 3.74
CA PHE A 52 7.85 1.27 4.11
C PHE A 52 9.07 0.57 3.50
N ALA A 53 9.05 -0.76 3.40
CA ALA A 53 10.11 -1.54 2.75
C ALA A 53 10.27 -1.17 1.26
N THR A 54 9.19 -0.78 0.59
CA THR A 54 9.23 -0.30 -0.80
C THR A 54 10.09 0.95 -0.96
N PHE A 55 10.07 1.87 0.01
CA PHE A 55 10.98 3.02 -0.02
C PHE A 55 12.43 2.59 0.26
N ALA A 56 12.62 1.66 1.19
CA ALA A 56 13.95 1.13 1.52
C ALA A 56 14.60 0.33 0.37
N SER A 57 13.79 -0.33 -0.47
CA SER A 57 14.24 -1.10 -1.63
C SER A 57 14.50 -0.23 -2.88
N GLY A 58 14.42 1.10 -2.77
CA GLY A 58 14.59 2.00 -3.91
C GLY A 58 13.36 2.11 -4.80
N GLY A 59 12.17 1.84 -4.27
CA GLY A 59 10.88 2.01 -4.96
C GLY A 59 10.26 0.72 -5.50
N THR A 60 10.82 -0.45 -5.17
CA THR A 60 10.30 -1.74 -5.64
C THR A 60 9.45 -2.42 -4.57
N TYR A 61 8.17 -2.60 -4.84
CA TYR A 61 7.29 -3.36 -3.95
C TYR A 61 7.61 -4.86 -4.05
N CYS A 62 7.84 -5.48 -2.91
CA CYS A 62 8.04 -6.91 -2.77
C CYS A 62 6.93 -7.48 -1.89
N ALA A 63 6.19 -8.47 -2.39
CA ALA A 63 5.13 -9.09 -1.61
C ALA A 63 5.72 -9.81 -0.38
N PRO A 64 5.19 -9.56 0.84
CA PRO A 64 5.66 -10.22 2.05
C PRO A 64 5.35 -11.73 1.98
N HIS A 65 6.35 -12.55 2.27
CA HIS A 65 6.24 -14.01 2.30
C HIS A 65 6.89 -14.55 3.57
N ALA A 66 6.23 -15.50 4.24
CA ALA A 66 6.70 -16.08 5.50
C ALA A 66 7.50 -17.37 5.32
N ILE A 67 7.33 -18.05 4.17
CA ILE A 67 7.90 -19.36 3.90
C ILE A 67 8.97 -19.18 2.82
N THR A 68 10.22 -19.52 3.14
CA THR A 68 11.35 -19.47 2.19
C THR A 68 11.49 -20.79 1.43
N GLU A 69 11.30 -21.91 2.13
CA GLU A 69 11.36 -23.25 1.56
C GLU A 69 10.53 -24.21 2.42
N SER A 70 9.94 -25.23 1.80
CA SER A 70 9.39 -26.39 2.52
C SER A 70 10.29 -27.58 2.23
N PRO A 71 11.02 -28.13 3.23
CA PRO A 71 11.81 -29.33 3.01
C PRO A 71 10.86 -30.47 2.64
N GLY A 72 10.99 -30.99 1.42
CA GLY A 72 10.33 -32.23 1.01
C GLY A 72 10.95 -33.41 1.76
N ARG A 73 10.19 -34.50 1.94
CA ARG A 73 10.79 -35.77 2.37
C ARG A 73 11.53 -36.39 1.18
N GLU A 74 12.72 -35.89 0.91
CA GLU A 74 13.80 -36.59 0.23
C GLU A 74 15.08 -36.28 1.02
N GLY A 75 15.90 -37.31 1.26
CA GLY A 75 16.86 -37.41 2.35
C GLY A 75 18.01 -36.40 2.36
#